data_AF-A0AAE4A695-F1
#
_entry.id   AF-A0AAE4A695-F1
#
_cell.length_a   1.000
_cell.length_b   1.000
_cell.length_c   1.000
_cell.angle_alpha   90.00
_cell.angle_beta   90.00
_cell.angle_gamma   90.00
#
_symmetry.space_group_name_H-M   'P 1'
#
loop_
_entity.id
_entity.type
_entity.pdbx_description
1 polymer ?
#
loop_
_entity_poly.entity_id
_entity_poly.type
_entity_poly.pdbx_seq_one_letter_code
_entity_poly.pdbx_strand_id
1 'polypeptide(L)'
;MTGPASPGTMRFSIRGPLARDDLPALYDRFCALVGEHAPARVLCDVAGVAPDAVAVDALARMQLAARRANCTVTLTGMEGELRALVALMGLTNVLVSEPRPPAEPRPP
;
A
#
# COMPACT_ATOMS: atom_id res chain seq x y z
N MET A 1 -19.12 -0.93 -28.40
CA MET A 1 -19.48 -0.39 -27.07
C MET A 1 -19.03 -1.38 -26.01
N THR A 2 -17.78 -1.29 -25.56
CA THR A 2 -17.28 -2.12 -24.45
C THR A 2 -17.60 -1.36 -23.17
N GLY A 3 -18.53 -1.88 -22.35
CA GLY A 3 -18.85 -1.29 -21.05
C GLY A 3 -17.60 -1.30 -20.15
N PRO A 4 -17.47 -0.36 -19.18
CA PRO A 4 -16.29 -0.33 -18.33
C PRO A 4 -16.21 -1.68 -17.60
N ALA A 5 -15.12 -2.42 -17.85
CA ALA A 5 -14.75 -3.57 -17.04
C ALA A 5 -14.87 -3.13 -15.58
N SER A 6 -15.66 -3.85 -14.79
CA SER A 6 -15.84 -3.53 -13.38
C SER A 6 -14.46 -3.30 -12.78
N PRO A 7 -14.20 -2.16 -12.12
CA PRO A 7 -12.88 -1.84 -11.60
C PRO A 7 -12.37 -3.00 -10.74
N GLY A 8 -11.47 -3.81 -11.31
CA GLY A 8 -10.96 -5.00 -10.66
C GLY A 8 -10.14 -4.60 -9.43
N THR A 9 -10.48 -5.16 -8.27
CA THR A 9 -9.66 -4.99 -7.08
C THR A 9 -8.61 -6.09 -7.06
N MET A 10 -7.33 -5.69 -7.12
CA MET A 10 -6.19 -6.58 -6.97
C MET A 10 -5.72 -6.59 -5.51
N ARG A 11 -5.30 -7.75 -4.99
CA ARG A 11 -4.65 -7.84 -3.69
C ARG A 11 -3.15 -8.00 -3.88
N PHE A 12 -2.38 -7.22 -3.15
CA PHE A 12 -0.93 -7.27 -3.10
C PHE A 12 -0.49 -7.38 -1.63
N SER A 13 0.54 -8.16 -1.33
CA SER A 13 1.00 -8.32 0.05
C SER A 13 2.51 -8.17 0.13
N ILE A 14 2.97 -7.41 1.11
CA ILE A 14 4.39 -7.17 1.38
C ILE A 14 4.68 -7.76 2.75
N ARG A 15 5.73 -8.58 2.86
CA ARG A 15 6.14 -9.22 4.12
C ARG A 15 7.63 -9.09 4.33
N GLY A 16 8.00 -9.00 5.61
CA GLY A 16 9.38 -9.04 6.07
C GLY A 16 10.01 -7.66 6.25
N PRO A 17 11.26 -7.62 6.74
CA PRO A 17 12.08 -6.42 6.62
C PRO A 17 12.38 -6.21 5.14
N LEU A 18 12.11 -4.99 4.64
CA LEU A 18 12.47 -4.59 3.29
C LEU A 18 13.89 -4.03 3.33
N ALA A 19 14.84 -4.68 2.66
CA ALA A 19 16.14 -4.05 2.43
C ALA A 19 16.02 -3.06 1.27
N ARG A 20 16.87 -2.03 1.26
CA ARG A 20 16.89 -1.05 0.16
C ARG A 20 17.19 -1.69 -1.19
N ASP A 21 17.98 -2.76 -1.18
CA ASP A 21 18.37 -3.48 -2.39
C ASP A 21 17.21 -4.33 -2.97
N ASP A 22 16.18 -4.63 -2.17
CA ASP A 22 14.99 -5.35 -2.62
C ASP A 22 13.96 -4.44 -3.31
N LEU A 23 14.05 -3.13 -3.08
CA LEU A 23 13.07 -2.16 -3.56
C LEU A 23 12.92 -2.15 -5.09
N PRO A 24 14.00 -2.15 -5.90
CA PRO A 24 13.87 -2.16 -7.36
C PRO A 24 13.05 -3.35 -7.86
N ALA A 25 13.35 -4.57 -7.37
CA ALA A 25 12.65 -5.78 -7.75
C ALA A 25 11.17 -5.76 -7.31
N LEU A 26 10.88 -5.20 -6.12
CA LEU A 26 9.51 -5.00 -5.64
C LEU A 26 8.73 -4.06 -6.56
N TYR A 27 9.33 -2.93 -6.96
CA TYR A 27 8.69 -1.96 -7.85
C TYR A 27 8.45 -2.54 -9.24
N ASP A 28 9.42 -3.23 -9.82
CA ASP A 28 9.28 -3.83 -11.14
C ASP A 28 8.15 -4.86 -11.14
N ARG A 29 8.07 -5.69 -10.10
CA ARG A 29 6.98 -6.66 -9.94
C ARG A 29 5.63 -5.97 -9.79
N PHE A 30 5.55 -4.90 -9.00
CA PHE A 30 4.32 -4.14 -8.82
C PHE A 30 3.86 -3.48 -10.14
N CYS A 31 4.78 -2.80 -10.84
CA CYS A 31 4.50 -2.16 -12.12
C CYS A 31 4.06 -3.17 -13.19
N ALA A 32 4.71 -4.34 -13.26
CA ALA A 32 4.32 -5.41 -14.17
C ALA A 32 2.88 -5.87 -13.90
N LEU A 33 2.53 -6.14 -12.63
CA LEU A 33 1.18 -6.57 -12.26
C LEU A 33 0.11 -5.51 -12.54
N VAL A 34 0.39 -4.24 -12.23
CA VAL A 34 -0.55 -3.14 -12.51
C VAL A 34 -0.70 -2.93 -14.01
N GLY A 35 0.38 -3.05 -14.79
CA GLY A 35 0.35 -2.94 -16.25
C GLY A 35 -0.40 -4.08 -16.93
N GLU A 36 -0.24 -5.31 -16.43
CA GLU A 36 -0.90 -6.51 -16.97
C GLU A 36 -2.41 -6.51 -16.70
N HIS A 37 -2.80 -6.17 -15.48
CA HIS A 37 -4.20 -6.33 -15.05
C HIS A 37 -5.02 -5.05 -15.09
N ALA A 38 -4.39 -3.87 -15.24
CA ALA A 38 -5.01 -2.56 -15.18
C ALA A 38 -6.07 -2.43 -14.05
N PRO A 39 -5.74 -2.80 -12.80
CA PRO A 39 -6.70 -2.74 -11.71
C PRO A 39 -7.05 -1.28 -11.42
N ALA A 40 -8.29 -1.01 -11.06
CA ALA A 40 -8.66 0.32 -10.57
C ALA A 40 -8.26 0.52 -9.11
N ARG A 41 -8.19 -0.57 -8.34
CA ARG A 41 -7.83 -0.56 -6.92
C ARG A 41 -6.88 -1.69 -6.58
N VAL A 42 -5.85 -1.38 -5.81
CA VAL A 42 -4.96 -2.37 -5.17
C VAL A 42 -5.14 -2.29 -3.66
N LEU A 43 -5.50 -3.41 -3.03
CA LEU A 43 -5.43 -3.60 -1.58
C LEU A 43 -4.06 -4.14 -1.23
N CYS A 44 -3.22 -3.33 -0.59
CA CYS A 44 -1.87 -3.70 -0.20
C CYS A 44 -1.82 -4.05 1.29
N ASP A 45 -1.65 -5.33 1.60
CA ASP A 45 -1.44 -5.81 2.95
C ASP A 45 0.02 -5.63 3.38
N VAL A 46 0.21 -4.81 4.42
CA VAL A 46 1.51 -4.47 5.00
C VAL A 46 1.66 -5.02 6.41
N ALA A 47 0.81 -5.96 6.82
CA ALA A 47 0.94 -6.64 8.10
C ALA A 47 2.31 -7.35 8.19
N GLY A 48 3.09 -7.01 9.23
CA GLY A 48 4.42 -7.57 9.46
C GLY A 48 5.56 -6.91 8.69
N VAL A 49 5.33 -5.75 8.07
CA VAL A 49 6.39 -4.89 7.54
C VAL A 49 7.05 -4.11 8.69
N ALA A 50 8.38 -4.01 8.66
CA ALA A 50 9.13 -3.24 9.65
C ALA A 50 8.73 -1.74 9.61
N PRO A 51 8.54 -1.07 10.77
CA PRO A 51 8.18 0.34 10.83
C PRO A 51 9.41 1.23 10.62
N ASP A 52 10.02 1.17 9.44
CA ASP A 52 11.24 1.91 9.10
C ASP A 52 11.06 2.80 7.85
N ALA A 53 12.06 3.64 7.58
CA ALA A 53 12.04 4.55 6.44
C ALA A 53 12.11 3.82 5.08
N VAL A 54 12.64 2.59 5.04
CA VAL A 54 12.75 1.80 3.81
C VAL A 54 11.36 1.29 3.40
N ALA A 55 10.60 0.78 4.36
CA ALA A 55 9.20 0.43 4.18
C ALA A 55 8.36 1.63 3.73
N VAL A 56 8.56 2.80 4.35
CA VAL A 56 7.80 3.98 3.96
C VAL A 56 8.16 4.47 2.55
N ASP A 57 9.44 4.45 2.15
CA ASP A 57 9.84 4.74 0.75
C ASP A 57 9.19 3.74 -0.22
N ALA A 58 9.23 2.44 0.10
CA ALA A 58 8.56 1.38 -0.66
C ALA A 58 7.09 1.70 -0.95
N LEU A 59 6.34 2.01 0.10
CA LEU A 59 4.91 2.28 0.00
C LEU A 59 4.64 3.58 -0.77
N ALA A 60 5.46 4.62 -0.55
CA ALA A 60 5.27 5.92 -1.20
C ALA A 60 5.50 5.84 -2.71
N ARG A 61 6.53 5.11 -3.15
CA ARG A 61 6.79 4.93 -4.59
C ARG A 61 5.79 3.98 -5.24
N MET A 62 5.30 2.96 -4.55
CA MET A 62 4.19 2.15 -5.05
C MET A 62 2.92 2.98 -5.28
N GLN A 63 2.57 3.84 -4.32
CA GLN A 63 1.46 4.79 -4.49
C GLN A 63 1.66 5.71 -5.70
N LEU A 64 2.89 6.20 -5.90
CA LEU A 64 3.23 7.02 -7.06
C LEU A 64 3.10 6.25 -8.38
N ALA A 65 3.59 5.01 -8.43
CA ALA A 65 3.48 4.15 -9.61
C ALA A 65 2.01 3.84 -9.96
N ALA A 66 1.20 3.51 -8.94
CA ALA A 66 -0.23 3.28 -9.12
C ALA A 66 -0.96 4.53 -9.63
N ARG A 67 -0.69 5.70 -9.05
CA ARG A 67 -1.29 6.97 -9.50
C ARG A 67 -0.95 7.29 -10.96
N ARG A 68 0.28 7.01 -11.39
CA ARG A 68 0.68 7.16 -12.81
C ARG A 68 -0.09 6.22 -13.74
N ALA A 69 -0.53 5.07 -13.23
CA ALA A 69 -1.33 4.09 -13.96
C ALA A 69 -2.86 4.27 -13.77
N ASN A 70 -3.33 5.40 -13.21
CA ASN A 70 -4.73 5.63 -12.84
C ASN A 70 -5.33 4.57 -11.89
N CYS A 71 -4.49 3.95 -11.06
CA CYS A 71 -4.85 2.98 -10.04
C CYS A 71 -4.74 3.59 -8.64
N THR A 72 -5.67 3.25 -7.75
CA THR A 72 -5.62 3.65 -6.33
C THR A 72 -5.07 2.51 -5.48
N VAL A 73 -4.07 2.77 -4.63
CA VAL A 73 -3.61 1.78 -3.63
C VAL A 73 -4.18 2.13 -2.26
N THR A 74 -4.73 1.14 -1.56
CA THR A 74 -5.15 1.26 -0.16
C THR A 74 -4.36 0.30 0.71
N LEU A 75 -3.75 0.80 1.77
CA LEU A 75 -2.96 -0.02 2.70
C LEU A 75 -3.86 -0.67 3.75
N THR A 76 -3.71 -1.99 3.94
CA THR A 76 -4.36 -2.76 5.00
C THR A 76 -3.30 -3.32 5.95
N GLY A 77 -3.62 -3.50 7.23
CA GLY A 77 -2.64 -4.01 8.21
C GLY A 77 -1.57 -2.99 8.62
N MET A 78 -1.72 -1.71 8.24
CA MET A 78 -0.84 -0.63 8.69
C MET A 78 -1.22 -0.22 10.12
N GLU A 79 -0.55 -0.79 11.13
CA GLU A 79 -0.88 -0.57 12.54
C GLU A 79 0.32 -0.09 13.37
N GLY A 80 0.04 0.37 14.59
CA GLY A 80 1.06 0.72 15.58
C GLY A 80 2.12 1.72 15.08
N GLU A 81 3.38 1.31 15.21
CA GLU A 81 4.57 2.12 14.92
C GLU A 81 4.67 2.57 13.46
N LEU A 82 4.25 1.74 12.50
CA LEU A 82 4.30 2.10 11.09
C LEU A 82 3.35 3.27 10.78
N ARG A 83 2.13 3.25 11.36
CA ARG A 83 1.18 4.37 11.24
C ARG A 83 1.74 5.64 11.90
N ALA A 84 2.38 5.50 13.06
CA ALA A 84 3.01 6.63 13.76
C ALA A 84 4.17 7.22 12.94
N LEU A 85 5.00 6.39 12.32
CA LEU A 85 6.10 6.81 11.45
C LEU A 85 5.57 7.53 10.20
N VAL A 86 4.53 7.02 9.55
CA VAL A 86 3.89 7.68 8.41
C VAL A 86 3.35 9.06 8.79
N ALA A 87 2.73 9.18 9.96
CA ALA A 87 2.26 10.46 10.48
C ALA A 87 3.42 11.41 10.81
N LEU A 88 4.48 10.90 11.45
CA LEU A 88 5.70 11.65 11.76
C LEU A 88 6.36 12.21 10.49
N MET A 89 6.36 11.44 9.40
CA MET A 89 6.91 11.85 8.10
C MET A 89 5.96 12.74 7.29
N GLY A 90 4.75 13.02 7.79
CA GLY A 90 3.76 13.85 7.09
C GLY A 90 3.14 13.18 5.86
N LEU A 91 3.21 11.85 5.75
CA LEU A 91 2.82 11.09 4.57
C LEU A 91 1.40 10.50 4.65
N THR A 92 0.61 10.85 5.67
CA THR A 92 -0.75 10.30 5.87
C THR A 92 -1.70 10.53 4.69
N ASN A 93 -1.52 11.63 3.93
CA ASN A 93 -2.33 11.91 2.73
C ASN A 93 -1.82 11.18 1.47
N VAL A 94 -0.57 10.70 1.50
CA VAL A 94 0.05 9.92 0.41
C VAL A 94 -0.24 8.44 0.60
N LEU A 95 -0.04 7.96 1.83
CA LEU A 95 -0.20 6.58 2.25
C LEU A 95 -1.59 6.38 2.88
N VAL A 96 -2.59 6.26 2.02
CA VAL A 96 -3.98 6.04 2.44
C VAL A 96 -4.12 4.62 2.96
N SER A 97 -4.30 4.49 4.27
CA SER A 97 -4.72 3.23 4.90
C SER A 97 -6.24 3.10 4.93
N GLU A 98 -6.74 1.86 4.89
CA GLU A 98 -8.14 1.64 5.24
C GLU A 98 -8.42 2.22 6.62
N PRO A 99 -9.59 2.87 6.79
CA PRO A 99 -10.02 3.33 8.11
C PRO A 99 -9.91 2.15 9.07
N ARG A 100 -9.12 2.32 10.13
CA ARG A 100 -9.13 1.34 11.22
C ARG A 100 -10.57 1.28 11.73
N PRO A 101 -11.21 0.11 11.82
CA PRO A 101 -12.51 0.01 12.47
C PRO A 101 -12.39 0.65 13.87
N PRO A 102 -13.41 1.41 14.32
CA PRO A 102 -13.35 2.05 15.63
C PRO A 102 -12.98 1.00 16.67
N ALA A 103 -11.96 1.30 17.48
CA ALA A 103 -11.55 0.38 18.53
C ALA A 103 -12.78 0.13 19.41
N GLU A 104 -13.20 -1.13 19.50
CA GLU A 104 -14.26 -1.51 20.43
C GLU A 104 -13.79 -1.09 21.84
N PRO A 105 -14.63 -0.39 22.63
CA PRO A 105 -14.22 0.09 23.94
C PRO A 105 -13.75 -1.09 24.79
N ARG A 106 -12.50 -1.03 25.26
CA ARG A 106 -11.93 -2.06 26.13
C ARG A 106 -12.80 -2.14 27.39
N PRO A 107 -13.40 -3.30 27.73
CA PRO A 107 -14.16 -3.42 28.95
C PRO A 107 -13.26 -3.18 30.18
N PRO A 108 -13.84 -2.66 31.29
CA PRO A 108 -13.11 -2.31 32.51
C PRO A 108 -12.42 -3.52 33.16
#